data_AF-A0A224XK99-F1
#
_entry.id   AF-A0A224XK99-F1
#
_cell.length_a   1.000
_cell.length_b   1.000
_cell.length_c   1.000
_cell.angle_alpha   90.00
_cell.angle_beta   90.00
_cell.angle_gamma   90.00
#
_symmetry.space_group_name_H-M   'P 1'
#
loop_
_entity.id
_entity.type
_entity.pdbx_description
1 polymer ?
#
loop_
_entity_poly.entity_id
_entity_poly.type
_entity_poly.pdbx_seq_one_letter_code
_entity_poly.pdbx_strand_id
1 'polypeptide(L)'
;AFISPHGTVLVKVEMFAEKIDTTRPGANPDIVTLTAEWRTPLGQLESVTKHAYFYLESQQYDATKPSIWYEYAGDCTGSSPQNCNVKTWRADVTVQDSTSGLLSFRSDPIGLILSKEFIVGTRDQISGYYKTSCCHTKVDIIATDILGNTISKTIDIEKKGLNTGEISAIVLGSILLLLLIVVIVFGIIACRRRNKRTLNIYPDHRVAD
;
A
#
# COMPACT_ATOMS: atom_id res chain seq x y z
N ALA A 1 3.60 -27.92 30.93
CA ALA A 1 3.14 -26.72 31.64
C ALA A 1 1.62 -26.65 31.54
N PHE A 2 0.91 -26.26 32.59
CA PHE A 2 -0.54 -26.04 32.54
C PHE A 2 -0.78 -24.54 32.35
N ILE A 3 -1.58 -24.19 31.35
CA ILE A 3 -1.97 -22.80 31.06
C ILE A 3 -3.45 -22.67 31.45
N SER A 4 -3.75 -21.72 32.33
CA SER A 4 -5.13 -21.37 32.67
C SER A 4 -5.84 -20.80 31.43
N PRO A 5 -7.17 -20.97 31.27
CA PRO A 5 -7.91 -20.28 30.23
C PRO A 5 -7.64 -18.77 30.27
N HIS A 6 -7.31 -18.17 29.11
CA HIS A 6 -6.88 -16.77 28.95
C HIS A 6 -5.55 -16.39 29.62
N GLY A 7 -4.80 -17.36 30.15
CA GLY A 7 -3.45 -17.15 30.68
C GLY A 7 -2.41 -16.98 29.57
N THR A 8 -1.33 -16.27 29.87
CA THR A 8 -0.18 -16.12 28.98
C THR A 8 1.02 -16.84 29.60
N VAL A 9 1.73 -17.67 28.82
CA VAL A 9 3.01 -18.26 29.22
C VAL A 9 4.10 -17.74 28.30
N LEU A 10 5.12 -17.14 28.89
CA LEU A 10 6.30 -16.68 28.16
C LEU A 10 7.31 -17.83 28.06
N VAL A 11 7.61 -18.24 26.84
CA VAL A 11 8.65 -19.24 26.54
C VAL A 11 9.87 -18.50 25.98
N LYS A 12 10.97 -18.49 26.74
CA LYS A 12 12.24 -17.96 26.26
C LYS A 12 13.08 -19.12 25.71
N VAL A 13 13.41 -19.05 24.42
CA VAL A 13 14.30 -20.01 23.76
C VAL A 13 15.62 -19.30 23.51
N GLU A 14 16.71 -19.88 24.01
CA GLU A 14 18.07 -19.41 23.74
C GLU A 14 18.74 -20.40 22.78
N MET A 15 19.29 -19.89 21.69
CA MET A 15 19.89 -20.69 20.62
C MET A 15 21.34 -20.26 20.45
N PHE A 16 22.24 -21.23 20.33
CA PHE A 16 23.67 -21.00 20.13
C PHE A 16 24.07 -21.53 18.76
N ALA A 17 24.77 -20.73 17.97
CA ALA A 17 25.38 -21.19 16.72
C ALA A 17 26.68 -21.91 17.06
N GLU A 18 26.78 -23.20 16.77
CA GLU A 18 27.98 -24.01 17.05
C GLU A 18 29.16 -23.64 16.15
N LYS A 19 28.89 -23.17 14.92
CA LYS A 19 29.88 -22.62 13.98
C LYS A 19 29.27 -21.45 13.20
N ILE A 20 29.88 -20.27 13.33
CA ILE A 20 29.56 -19.12 12.48
C ILE A 20 30.44 -19.24 11.24
N ASP A 21 29.89 -19.78 10.16
CA ASP A 21 30.58 -19.76 8.87
C ASP A 21 30.45 -18.36 8.25
N THR A 22 31.43 -17.50 8.51
CA THR A 22 31.48 -16.13 7.98
C THR A 22 31.64 -16.07 6.46
N THR A 23 31.79 -17.22 5.78
CA THR A 23 31.88 -17.28 4.31
C THR A 23 30.51 -17.28 3.63
N ARG A 24 29.41 -17.43 4.40
CA ARG A 24 28.03 -17.23 3.93
C ARG A 24 27.48 -15.92 4.52
N PRO A 25 27.76 -14.76 3.92
CA PRO A 25 27.04 -13.54 4.29
C PRO A 25 25.54 -13.81 4.11
N GLY A 26 24.72 -13.33 5.06
CA GLY A 26 23.36 -13.75 5.42
C GLY A 26 22.28 -13.52 4.37
N ALA A 27 22.49 -14.14 3.20
CA ALA A 27 21.54 -14.16 2.11
C ALA A 27 20.37 -15.13 2.37
N ASN A 28 20.63 -16.23 3.09
CA ASN A 28 19.62 -17.25 3.40
C ASN A 28 19.47 -17.39 4.92
N PRO A 29 18.33 -16.97 5.51
CA PRO A 29 18.06 -17.20 6.92
C PRO A 29 17.82 -18.68 7.21
N ASP A 30 18.18 -19.10 8.42
CA ASP A 30 17.65 -20.33 8.99
C ASP A 30 16.19 -20.11 9.41
N ILE A 31 15.39 -21.18 9.44
CA ILE A 31 13.99 -21.11 9.87
C ILE A 31 13.85 -21.78 11.22
N VAL A 32 13.50 -21.00 12.23
CA VAL A 32 13.12 -21.50 13.55
C VAL A 32 11.63 -21.79 13.53
N THR A 33 11.27 -23.05 13.81
CA THR A 33 9.88 -23.49 13.86
C THR A 33 9.47 -23.73 15.30
N LEU A 34 8.45 -23.01 15.75
CA LEU A 34 7.89 -23.07 17.08
C LEU A 34 6.52 -23.76 16.98
N THR A 35 6.42 -24.96 17.55
CA THR A 35 5.18 -25.72 17.59
C THR A 35 4.68 -25.80 19.03
N ALA A 36 3.46 -25.32 19.27
CA ALA A 36 2.74 -25.53 20.51
C ALA A 36 1.70 -26.63 20.30
N GLU A 37 1.69 -27.64 21.16
CA GLU A 37 0.72 -28.75 21.12
C GLU A 37 -0.05 -28.83 22.43
N TRP A 38 -1.34 -29.11 22.36
CA TRP A 38 -2.19 -29.33 23.53
C TRP A 38 -3.22 -30.42 23.27
N ARG A 39 -3.83 -30.93 24.35
CA ARG A 39 -4.90 -31.93 24.29
C ARG A 39 -6.22 -31.30 24.70
N THR A 40 -7.24 -31.42 23.87
CA THR A 40 -8.60 -30.97 24.21
C THR A 40 -9.20 -31.85 25.30
N PRO A 41 -10.28 -31.41 25.99
CA PRO A 41 -10.98 -32.23 26.99
C PRO A 41 -11.50 -33.57 26.44
N LEU A 42 -11.72 -33.66 25.13
CA LEU A 42 -12.15 -34.86 24.42
C LEU A 42 -10.98 -35.81 24.07
N GLY A 43 -9.75 -35.46 24.46
CA GLY A 43 -8.56 -36.26 24.21
C GLY A 43 -7.90 -36.05 22.86
N GLN A 44 -8.39 -35.11 22.03
CA GLN A 44 -7.83 -34.80 20.71
C GLN A 44 -6.57 -33.93 20.84
N LEU A 45 -5.54 -34.23 20.05
CA LEU A 45 -4.33 -33.42 19.98
C LEU A 45 -4.55 -32.27 18.98
N GLU A 46 -4.26 -31.05 19.40
CA GLU A 46 -4.24 -29.87 18.55
C GLU A 46 -2.86 -29.22 18.61
N SER A 47 -2.47 -28.57 17.52
CA SER A 47 -1.19 -27.86 17.46
C SER A 47 -1.27 -26.58 16.65
N VAL A 48 -0.40 -25.64 17.00
CA VAL A 48 -0.13 -24.41 16.25
C VAL A 48 1.35 -24.33 15.99
N THR A 49 1.71 -24.12 14.73
CA THR A 49 3.08 -23.95 14.27
C THR A 49 3.30 -22.53 13.79
N LYS A 50 4.38 -21.89 14.23
CA LYS A 50 4.84 -20.59 13.74
C LYS A 50 6.29 -20.67 13.32
N HIS A 51 6.65 -19.85 12.34
CA HIS A 51 8.00 -19.78 11.78
C HIS A 51 8.58 -18.40 12.01
N ALA A 52 9.89 -18.36 12.27
CA ALA A 52 10.68 -17.15 12.33
C ALA A 52 11.98 -17.34 11.55
N TYR A 53 12.39 -16.33 10.80
CA TYR A 53 13.71 -16.28 10.19
C TYR A 53 14.75 -15.92 11.24
N PHE A 54 15.86 -16.63 11.18
CA PHE A 54 17.00 -16.45 12.06
C PHE A 54 18.23 -16.17 11.21
N TYR A 55 18.77 -14.97 11.34
CA TYR A 55 19.94 -14.52 10.62
C TYR A 55 21.17 -14.63 11.52
N LEU A 56 22.11 -15.50 11.14
CA LEU A 56 23.42 -15.61 11.79
C LEU A 56 24.35 -14.54 11.22
N GLU A 57 24.19 -13.30 11.65
CA GLU A 57 25.10 -12.21 11.30
C GLU A 57 25.59 -11.47 12.55
N SER A 58 26.78 -10.84 12.46
CA SER A 58 27.26 -9.92 13.50
C SER A 58 26.21 -8.85 13.76
N GLN A 59 26.04 -8.46 15.03
CA GLN A 59 25.09 -7.46 15.51
C GLN A 59 24.72 -6.41 14.45
N GLN A 60 23.61 -6.67 13.75
CA GLN A 60 23.09 -5.79 12.72
C GLN A 60 22.54 -4.55 13.43
N TYR A 61 23.12 -3.38 13.15
CA TYR A 61 22.55 -2.11 13.55
C TYR A 61 21.71 -1.60 12.39
N ASP A 62 20.40 -1.57 12.59
CA ASP A 62 19.46 -0.91 11.70
C ASP A 62 18.68 0.12 12.51
N ALA A 63 18.70 1.37 12.04
CA ALA A 63 17.91 2.47 12.59
C ALA A 63 16.81 2.91 11.62
N THR A 64 16.70 2.23 10.48
CA THR A 64 15.71 2.49 9.45
C THR A 64 14.38 1.93 9.93
N LYS A 65 13.30 2.69 9.70
CA LYS A 65 11.95 2.22 10.04
C LYS A 65 11.37 1.46 8.84
N PRO A 66 10.44 0.52 9.08
CA PRO A 66 9.67 -0.10 8.01
C PRO A 66 8.98 0.95 7.14
N SER A 67 8.84 0.64 5.85
CA SER A 67 8.13 1.48 4.90
C SER A 67 6.68 0.98 4.73
N ILE A 68 5.72 1.90 4.82
CA ILE A 68 4.28 1.62 4.65
C ILE A 68 3.73 2.40 3.46
N TRP A 69 3.15 1.66 2.52
CA TRP A 69 2.37 2.16 1.39
C TRP A 69 0.92 1.76 1.55
N TYR A 70 0.01 2.57 1.02
CA TYR A 70 -1.40 2.24 1.06
C TYR A 70 -2.15 2.86 -0.11
N GLU A 71 -3.24 2.21 -0.48
CA GLU A 71 -4.27 2.72 -1.37
C GLU A 71 -5.61 2.60 -0.66
N TYR A 72 -6.54 3.50 -0.96
CA TYR A 72 -7.88 3.49 -0.37
C TYR A 72 -8.95 3.28 -1.44
N ALA A 73 -9.96 2.51 -1.08
CA ALA A 73 -11.14 2.26 -1.87
C ALA A 73 -12.40 2.64 -1.08
N GLY A 74 -13.41 3.12 -1.82
CA GLY A 74 -14.63 3.67 -1.23
C GLY A 74 -14.57 5.19 -1.04
N ASP A 75 -15.65 5.71 -0.50
CA ASP A 75 -15.83 7.12 -0.23
C ASP A 75 -16.81 7.33 0.94
N CYS A 76 -16.40 8.12 1.91
CA CYS A 76 -17.21 8.50 3.06
C CYS A 76 -17.80 9.91 2.95
N THR A 77 -17.63 10.62 1.84
CA THR A 77 -18.24 11.93 1.63
C THR A 77 -19.77 11.87 1.80
N GLY A 78 -20.32 12.89 2.48
CA GLY A 78 -21.75 12.98 2.79
C GLY A 78 -22.26 11.93 3.79
N SER A 79 -21.37 11.16 4.43
CA SER A 79 -21.75 10.34 5.58
C SER A 79 -22.00 11.24 6.78
N SER A 80 -23.04 10.92 7.52
CA SER A 80 -23.45 11.56 8.77
C SER A 80 -23.52 10.49 9.86
N PRO A 81 -23.53 10.87 11.15
CA PRO A 81 -23.66 9.90 12.24
C PRO A 81 -24.90 8.98 12.13
N GLN A 82 -25.96 9.42 11.45
CA GLN A 82 -27.19 8.62 11.30
C GLN A 82 -27.13 7.58 10.16
N ASN A 83 -26.26 7.76 9.16
CA ASN A 83 -26.17 6.88 7.98
C ASN A 83 -24.76 6.32 7.72
N CYS A 84 -23.82 6.53 8.64
CA CYS A 84 -22.42 6.12 8.48
C CYS A 84 -22.23 4.60 8.33
N ASN A 85 -23.20 3.79 8.80
CA ASN A 85 -23.19 2.34 8.66
C ASN A 85 -23.51 1.84 7.24
N VAL A 86 -24.10 2.70 6.39
CA VAL A 86 -24.51 2.33 5.03
C VAL A 86 -23.32 2.30 4.08
N LYS A 87 -22.33 3.16 4.31
CA LYS A 87 -21.11 3.25 3.50
C LYS A 87 -19.95 2.58 4.21
N THR A 88 -19.09 1.93 3.44
CA THR A 88 -17.85 1.32 3.92
C THR A 88 -16.68 1.78 3.09
N TRP A 89 -15.51 1.83 3.70
CA TRP A 89 -14.25 2.09 3.01
C TRP A 89 -13.23 1.00 3.36
N ARG A 90 -12.21 0.90 2.53
CA ARG A 90 -11.12 -0.07 2.64
C ARG A 90 -9.79 0.62 2.41
N ALA A 91 -8.79 0.25 3.19
CA ALA A 91 -7.39 0.56 2.91
C ALA A 91 -6.67 -0.74 2.56
N ASP A 92 -6.11 -0.82 1.37
CA ASP A 92 -5.15 -1.84 0.98
C ASP A 92 -3.76 -1.32 1.35
N VAL A 93 -3.06 -2.07 2.20
CA VAL A 93 -1.86 -1.61 2.88
C VAL A 93 -0.75 -2.61 2.65
N THR A 94 0.43 -2.08 2.38
CA THR A 94 1.61 -2.86 2.10
C THR A 94 2.78 -2.34 2.92
N VAL A 95 3.51 -3.25 3.55
CA VAL A 95 4.64 -2.94 4.42
C VAL A 95 5.87 -3.74 4.01
N GLN A 96 7.04 -3.15 4.16
CA GLN A 96 8.31 -3.83 3.96
C GLN A 96 9.40 -3.23 4.85
N ASP A 97 10.25 -4.10 5.38
CA ASP A 97 11.54 -3.74 5.94
C ASP A 97 12.61 -4.57 5.25
N SER A 98 13.36 -3.98 4.33
CA SER A 98 14.33 -4.71 3.51
C SER A 98 15.67 -4.93 4.20
N THR A 99 15.91 -4.28 5.34
CA THR A 99 17.20 -4.23 6.04
C THR A 99 17.24 -5.29 7.13
N SER A 100 16.45 -5.13 8.19
CA SER A 100 16.41 -6.05 9.31
C SER A 100 15.28 -7.07 9.19
N GLY A 101 14.18 -6.71 8.52
CA GLY A 101 13.02 -7.58 8.34
C GLY A 101 11.91 -7.33 9.36
N LEU A 102 10.70 -7.76 9.01
CA LEU A 102 9.48 -7.36 9.70
C LEU A 102 9.14 -8.26 10.89
N LEU A 103 8.93 -7.67 12.07
CA LEU A 103 8.49 -8.38 13.28
C LEU A 103 6.97 -8.36 13.45
N SER A 104 6.34 -7.20 13.27
CA SER A 104 4.92 -7.02 13.52
C SER A 104 4.29 -6.11 12.48
N PHE A 105 3.05 -6.45 12.09
CA PHE A 105 2.21 -5.65 11.21
C PHE A 105 0.77 -5.75 11.69
N ARG A 106 0.23 -4.63 12.18
CA ARG A 106 -1.10 -4.56 12.80
C ARG A 106 -1.78 -3.23 12.52
N SER A 107 -3.08 -3.17 12.80
CA SER A 107 -3.86 -1.93 12.82
C SER A 107 -4.36 -1.59 14.21
N ASP A 108 -4.64 -0.31 14.42
CA ASP A 108 -5.44 0.21 15.51
C ASP A 108 -6.54 1.12 14.93
N PRO A 109 -7.85 0.78 15.06
CA PRO A 109 -8.39 -0.40 15.74
C PRO A 109 -7.99 -1.74 15.11
N ILE A 110 -8.03 -2.81 15.90
CA ILE A 110 -7.74 -4.18 15.43
C ILE A 110 -8.72 -4.55 14.31
N GLY A 111 -8.19 -5.02 13.19
CA GLY A 111 -9.01 -5.41 12.02
C GLY A 111 -8.24 -5.55 10.71
N LEU A 112 -6.92 -5.38 10.72
CA LEU A 112 -6.06 -5.67 9.57
C LEU A 112 -6.12 -7.15 9.22
N ILE A 113 -6.49 -7.45 7.98
CA ILE A 113 -6.53 -8.80 7.43
C ILE A 113 -5.35 -8.93 6.46
N LEU A 114 -4.40 -9.80 6.78
CA LEU A 114 -3.25 -10.06 5.94
C LEU A 114 -3.67 -10.88 4.71
N SER A 115 -3.14 -10.54 3.53
CA SER A 115 -3.38 -11.30 2.30
C SER A 115 -2.74 -12.69 2.37
N LYS A 116 -1.62 -12.81 3.11
CA LYS A 116 -0.92 -14.05 3.38
C LYS A 116 -0.25 -13.94 4.75
N GLU A 117 -0.24 -15.02 5.53
CA GLU A 117 0.62 -15.09 6.71
C GLU A 117 2.10 -14.95 6.29
N PHE A 118 2.88 -14.26 7.11
CA PHE A 118 4.30 -14.06 6.86
C PHE A 118 5.14 -14.63 8.00
N ILE A 119 6.38 -14.98 7.66
CA ILE A 119 7.38 -15.47 8.61
C ILE A 119 8.02 -14.25 9.26
N VAL A 120 8.10 -14.26 10.59
CA VAL A 120 8.74 -13.18 11.36
C VAL A 120 10.19 -12.98 10.89
N GLY A 121 10.61 -11.74 10.69
CA GLY A 121 11.93 -11.39 10.15
C GLY A 121 12.01 -11.39 8.62
N THR A 122 10.89 -11.56 7.92
CA THR A 122 10.90 -11.48 6.45
C THR A 122 11.29 -10.08 5.97
N ARG A 123 12.14 -10.05 4.92
CA ARG A 123 12.48 -8.83 4.19
C ARG A 123 11.57 -8.59 2.98
N ASP A 124 10.69 -9.54 2.71
CA ASP A 124 9.72 -9.45 1.62
C ASP A 124 8.60 -8.49 1.95
N GLN A 125 7.96 -7.99 0.89
CA GLN A 125 6.82 -7.13 0.99
C GLN A 125 5.58 -7.90 1.45
N ILE A 126 4.93 -7.43 2.51
CA ILE A 126 3.72 -8.02 3.07
C ILE A 126 2.54 -7.08 2.83
N SER A 127 1.46 -7.62 2.27
CA SER A 127 0.25 -6.88 2.00
C SER A 127 -0.93 -7.40 2.82
N GLY A 128 -1.85 -6.51 3.13
CA GLY A 128 -3.12 -6.79 3.78
C GLY A 128 -4.12 -5.68 3.50
N TYR A 129 -5.31 -5.79 4.08
CA TYR A 129 -6.32 -4.75 3.97
C TYR A 129 -7.06 -4.55 5.28
N TYR A 130 -7.48 -3.32 5.52
CA TYR A 130 -8.37 -2.94 6.61
C TYR A 130 -9.70 -2.47 6.00
N LYS A 131 -10.83 -2.94 6.53
CA LYS A 131 -12.16 -2.57 6.04
C LYS A 131 -13.07 -2.23 7.21
N THR A 132 -13.72 -1.08 7.14
CA THR A 132 -14.68 -0.65 8.17
C THR A 132 -15.78 0.23 7.58
N SER A 133 -16.80 0.55 8.38
CA SER A 133 -17.85 1.50 8.00
C SER A 133 -17.35 2.94 8.08
N CYS A 134 -18.03 3.86 7.41
CA CYS A 134 -17.74 5.29 7.49
C CYS A 134 -18.03 5.91 8.86
N CYS A 135 -18.42 5.11 9.87
CA CYS A 135 -18.47 5.56 11.26
C CYS A 135 -17.06 5.69 11.87
N HIS A 136 -16.09 4.97 11.32
CA HIS A 136 -14.67 5.07 11.68
C HIS A 136 -13.88 5.42 10.43
N THR A 137 -13.53 6.68 10.25
CA THR A 137 -12.88 7.17 9.03
C THR A 137 -11.35 7.09 9.08
N LYS A 138 -10.80 6.67 10.23
CA LYS A 138 -9.37 6.65 10.50
C LYS A 138 -8.92 5.28 10.98
N VAL A 139 -7.71 4.90 10.58
CA VAL A 139 -7.01 3.72 11.11
C VAL A 139 -5.52 4.02 11.19
N ASP A 140 -4.89 3.60 12.28
CA ASP A 140 -3.45 3.64 12.42
C ASP A 140 -2.86 2.29 12.02
N ILE A 141 -1.99 2.31 11.01
CA ILE A 141 -1.22 1.13 10.63
C ILE A 141 0.11 1.19 11.33
N ILE A 142 0.43 0.13 12.07
CA ILE A 142 1.63 0.06 12.90
C ILE A 142 2.46 -1.12 12.41
N ALA A 143 3.73 -0.84 12.14
CA ALA A 143 4.72 -1.84 11.77
C ALA A 143 5.99 -1.69 12.60
N THR A 144 6.57 -2.82 12.98
CA THR A 144 7.79 -2.90 13.78
C THR A 144 8.73 -3.91 13.15
N ASP A 145 10.01 -3.57 13.03
CA ASP A 145 11.04 -4.49 12.56
C ASP A 145 11.59 -5.38 13.70
N ILE A 146 12.49 -6.31 13.39
CA ILE A 146 13.09 -7.20 14.39
C ILE A 146 14.04 -6.50 15.39
N LEU A 147 14.51 -5.30 15.08
CA LEU A 147 15.38 -4.51 15.96
C LEU A 147 14.61 -3.50 16.82
N GLY A 148 13.29 -3.44 16.66
CA GLY A 148 12.39 -2.58 17.43
C GLY A 148 12.09 -1.22 16.80
N ASN A 149 12.58 -0.91 15.60
CA ASN A 149 12.19 0.31 14.92
C ASN A 149 10.73 0.23 14.52
N THR A 150 9.94 1.17 15.02
CA THR A 150 8.49 1.20 14.84
C THR A 150 8.07 2.44 14.07
N ILE A 151 7.15 2.23 13.12
CA ILE A 151 6.44 3.28 12.40
C ILE A 151 4.94 3.12 12.64
N SER A 152 4.25 4.26 12.78
CA SER A 152 2.80 4.32 12.76
C SER A 152 2.37 5.31 11.69
N LYS A 153 1.41 4.92 10.84
CA LYS A 153 0.89 5.73 9.75
C LYS A 153 -0.63 5.77 9.83
N THR A 154 -1.17 6.95 10.13
CA THR A 154 -2.61 7.20 10.14
C THR A 154 -3.13 7.33 8.71
N ILE A 155 -4.10 6.48 8.36
CA ILE A 155 -4.85 6.56 7.12
C ILE A 155 -6.22 7.15 7.45
N ASP A 156 -6.59 8.22 6.76
CA ASP A 156 -7.83 8.96 6.96
C ASP A 156 -8.55 9.10 5.61
N ILE A 157 -9.71 8.43 5.48
CA ILE A 157 -10.49 8.45 4.23
C ILE A 157 -11.14 9.82 3.96
N GLU A 158 -11.32 10.66 4.98
CA GLU A 158 -11.86 12.01 4.79
C GLU A 158 -10.83 12.96 4.19
N LYS A 159 -9.54 12.68 4.40
CA LYS A 159 -8.41 13.42 3.82
C LYS A 159 -7.90 12.77 2.53
N LYS A 160 -8.81 12.14 1.79
CA LYS A 160 -8.51 11.51 0.50
C LYS A 160 -7.97 12.55 -0.48
N GLY A 161 -6.73 12.33 -0.92
CA GLY A 161 -6.14 13.03 -2.07
C GLY A 161 -6.63 12.42 -3.38
N LEU A 162 -6.33 13.07 -4.49
CA LEU A 162 -6.59 12.51 -5.82
C LEU A 162 -5.76 11.24 -6.00
N ASN A 163 -6.38 10.14 -6.42
CA ASN A 163 -5.67 8.92 -6.78
C ASN A 163 -4.88 9.12 -8.08
N THR A 164 -3.86 8.31 -8.33
CA THR A 164 -3.05 8.31 -9.56
C THR A 164 -3.92 8.27 -10.83
N GLY A 165 -5.01 7.50 -10.81
CA GLY A 165 -5.98 7.45 -11.91
C GLY A 165 -6.78 8.75 -12.12
N GLU A 166 -7.11 9.45 -11.03
CA GLU A 166 -7.83 10.73 -11.10
C GLU A 166 -6.88 11.85 -11.57
N ILE A 167 -5.65 11.85 -11.06
CA ILE A 167 -4.59 12.75 -11.52
C ILE A 167 -4.33 12.55 -13.02
N SER A 168 -4.18 11.30 -13.47
CA SER A 168 -3.91 11.01 -14.88
C SER A 168 -5.04 11.43 -15.79
N ALA A 169 -6.31 11.27 -15.37
CA ALA A 169 -7.47 11.75 -16.11
C ALA A 169 -7.49 13.28 -16.25
N ILE A 170 -7.19 14.02 -15.17
CA ILE A 170 -7.09 15.49 -15.20
C ILE A 170 -5.96 15.93 -16.14
N VAL A 171 -4.78 15.33 -16.02
CA VAL A 171 -3.62 15.66 -16.85
C VAL A 171 -3.92 15.38 -18.32
N LEU A 172 -4.42 14.19 -18.66
CA LEU A 172 -4.75 13.83 -20.04
C LEU A 172 -5.85 14.72 -20.64
N GLY A 173 -6.90 15.00 -19.85
CA GLY A 173 -7.97 15.91 -20.25
C GLY A 173 -7.46 17.32 -20.55
N SER A 174 -6.55 17.83 -19.71
CA SER A 174 -5.95 19.15 -19.91
C SER A 174 -5.07 19.22 -21.17
N ILE A 175 -4.29 18.18 -21.45
CA ILE A 175 -3.46 18.09 -22.66
C ILE A 175 -4.34 18.04 -23.91
N LEU A 176 -5.40 17.21 -23.90
CA LEU A 176 -6.31 17.08 -25.04
C LEU A 176 -7.05 18.38 -25.32
N LEU A 177 -7.49 19.09 -24.27
CA LEU A 177 -8.13 20.40 -24.41
C LEU A 177 -7.19 21.42 -25.06
N LEU A 178 -5.92 21.47 -24.64
CA LEU A 178 -4.93 22.36 -25.24
C LEU A 178 -4.70 22.06 -26.72
N LEU A 179 -4.57 20.78 -27.10
CA LEU A 179 -4.42 20.39 -28.50
C LEU A 179 -5.63 20.79 -29.34
N LEU A 180 -6.84 20.61 -28.81
CA LEU A 180 -8.08 21.01 -29.47
C LEU A 180 -8.14 22.52 -29.71
N ILE A 181 -7.73 23.33 -28.73
CA ILE A 181 -7.63 24.79 -28.89
C ILE A 181 -6.65 25.16 -30.00
N VAL A 182 -5.47 24.53 -30.05
CA VAL A 182 -4.48 24.77 -31.11
C VAL A 182 -5.04 24.44 -32.49
N VAL A 183 -5.75 23.31 -32.63
CA VAL A 183 -6.38 22.91 -33.90
C VAL A 183 -7.48 23.90 -34.31
N ILE A 184 -8.31 24.37 -33.37
CA ILE A 184 -9.33 25.38 -33.67
C ILE A 184 -8.69 26.68 -34.14
N VAL A 185 -7.66 27.18 -33.45
CA VAL A 185 -6.96 28.40 -33.84
C VAL A 185 -6.35 28.24 -35.23
N PHE A 186 -5.69 27.11 -35.50
CA PHE A 186 -5.13 26.81 -36.81
C PHE A 186 -6.21 26.72 -37.90
N GLY A 187 -7.35 26.09 -37.59
CA GLY A 187 -8.52 26.03 -38.46
C GLY A 187 -9.07 27.42 -38.80
N ILE A 188 -9.23 28.29 -37.81
CA ILE A 188 -9.67 29.68 -38.02
C ILE A 188 -8.68 30.44 -38.92
N ILE A 189 -7.37 30.32 -38.65
CA ILE A 189 -6.31 30.98 -39.44
C ILE A 189 -6.35 30.46 -40.89
N ALA A 190 -6.45 29.14 -41.09
CA ALA A 190 -6.51 28.52 -42.41
C ALA A 190 -7.78 28.94 -43.18
N CYS A 191 -8.94 28.94 -42.53
CA CYS A 191 -10.19 29.43 -43.10
C CYS A 191 -10.09 30.90 -43.52
N ARG A 192 -9.54 31.77 -42.65
CA ARG A 192 -9.33 33.20 -43.00
C ARG A 192 -8.30 33.40 -44.11
N ARG A 193 -7.23 32.61 -44.17
CA ARG A 193 -6.24 32.66 -45.26
C ARG A 193 -6.83 32.22 -46.60
N ARG A 194 -7.70 31.20 -46.61
CA ARG A 194 -8.41 30.75 -47.82
C ARG A 194 -9.38 31.82 -48.33
N ASN A 195 -10.12 32.50 -47.45
CA ASN A 195 -11.10 33.51 -47.84
C ASN A 195 -10.48 34.78 -48.48
N LYS A 196 -9.19 35.05 -48.25
CA LYS A 196 -8.47 36.17 -48.90
C LYS A 196 -8.08 35.90 -50.36
N ARG A 197 -8.22 34.66 -50.87
CA ARG A 197 -7.78 34.29 -52.22
C ARG A 197 -8.89 34.36 -53.29
N THR A 198 -10.13 34.71 -52.94
CA THR A 198 -11.29 34.65 -53.86
C THR A 198 -12.01 35.98 -54.11
N LEU A 199 -11.37 37.13 -53.87
CA LEU A 199 -11.89 38.43 -54.33
C LEU A 199 -11.02 38.96 -55.49
N ASN A 200 -11.27 38.44 -56.70
CA ASN A 200 -10.89 39.11 -57.93
C ASN A 200 -12.17 39.30 -58.76
N ILE A 201 -12.95 40.31 -58.37
CA ILE A 201 -14.16 40.76 -59.07
C ILE A 201 -13.80 42.07 -59.78
N TYR A 202 -13.07 41.97 -60.88
CA TYR A 202 -13.08 43.05 -61.88
C TYR A 202 -13.00 42.42 -63.27
N PRO A 203 -13.99 42.61 -64.15
CA PRO A 203 -13.85 42.28 -65.56
C PRO A 203 -12.93 43.32 -66.21
N ASP A 204 -11.81 42.89 -66.79
CA ASP A 204 -10.95 43.75 -67.62
C ASP A 204 -11.67 44.00 -68.95
N HIS A 205 -12.42 45.09 -69.02
CA HIS A 205 -12.96 45.62 -70.27
C HIS A 205 -11.85 46.39 -70.99
N ARG A 206 -10.98 45.67 -71.71
CA ARG A 206 -10.21 46.29 -72.79
C ARG A 206 -11.07 46.33 -74.03
N VAL A 207 -11.57 47.55 -74.25
CA VAL A 207 -12.23 48.08 -75.43
C VAL A 207 -11.44 47.70 -76.69
N ALA A 208 -12.18 47.21 -77.68
CA ALA A 208 -11.71 47.06 -79.05
C ALA A 208 -11.53 48.44 -79.67
N ASP A 209 -10.38 48.67 -80.28
CA ASP A 209 -10.16 49.60 -81.40
C ASP A 209 -9.20 48.93 -82.39
#